data_AF-A0A942PHS2-F1
#
_entry.id   AF-A0A942PHS2-F1
#
_cell.length_a   1.000
_cell.length_b   1.000
_cell.length_c   1.000
_cell.angle_alpha   90.00
_cell.angle_beta   90.00
_cell.angle_gamma   90.00
#
_symmetry.space_group_name_H-M   'P 1'
#
loop_
_entity.id
_entity.type
_entity.pdbx_description
1 polymer ?
#
loop_
_entity_poly.entity_id
_entity_poly.type
_entity_poly.pdbx_seq_one_letter_code
_entity_poly.pdbx_strand_id
1 'polypeptide(L)'
;MEGIVITWRELLIVVILISAVYVAEVLLLTRNGGRFGKNGDDKRSRELQSLELDMTHLHERIEYLTVEVEKLKNGQASSVRPYGEAVKLADNGMDVEQLAAHCGISRGEAELIIAVNRLSHQKS
;
A
#
# COMPACT_ATOMS: atom_id res chain seq x y z
N MET A 1 -42.01 17.34 59.52
CA MET A 1 -41.21 17.05 58.31
C MET A 1 -40.47 15.77 58.58
N GLU A 2 -41.09 14.64 58.28
CA GLU A 2 -40.44 13.34 58.46
C GLU A 2 -39.33 13.25 57.42
N GLY A 3 -38.09 13.42 57.89
CA GLY A 3 -36.93 13.26 57.05
C GLY A 3 -36.97 11.85 56.49
N ILE A 4 -37.02 11.74 55.17
CA ILE A 4 -36.75 10.50 54.45
C ILE A 4 -35.33 10.07 54.87
N VAL A 5 -35.26 9.26 55.92
CA VAL A 5 -34.04 8.60 56.35
C VAL A 5 -33.93 7.41 55.41
N ILE A 6 -33.44 7.67 54.19
CA ILE A 6 -32.93 6.60 53.33
C ILE A 6 -31.84 5.93 54.15
N THR A 7 -32.17 4.78 54.72
CA THR A 7 -31.18 4.01 55.45
C THR A 7 -30.14 3.57 54.42
N TRP A 8 -28.84 3.72 54.72
CA TRP A 8 -27.76 3.25 53.83
C TRP A 8 -27.95 1.79 53.39
N ARG A 9 -28.66 1.01 54.23
CA ARG A 9 -29.11 -0.34 53.94
C ARG A 9 -30.13 -0.40 52.79
N GLU A 10 -31.17 0.42 52.78
CA GLU A 10 -32.14 0.47 51.69
C GLU A 10 -31.50 0.88 50.37
N LEU A 11 -30.57 1.84 50.39
CA LEU A 11 -29.86 2.26 49.18
C LEU A 11 -29.04 1.12 48.57
N LEU A 12 -28.32 0.36 49.41
CA LEU A 12 -27.59 -0.84 48.96
C LEU A 12 -28.52 -1.90 48.35
N ILE A 13 -29.68 -2.13 48.96
CA ILE A 13 -30.64 -3.13 48.45
C ILE A 13 -31.15 -2.73 47.07
N VAL A 14 -31.50 -1.45 46.86
CA VAL A 14 -31.96 -0.95 45.56
C VAL A 14 -30.87 -1.08 44.50
N VAL A 15 -29.62 -0.72 44.82
CA VAL A 15 -28.49 -0.84 43.88
C VAL A 15 -28.22 -2.29 43.51
N ILE A 16 -28.25 -3.20 44.48
CA ILE A 16 -28.06 -4.64 44.25
C ILE A 16 -29.18 -5.17 43.37
N LEU A 17 -30.44 -4.77 43.61
CA LEU A 17 -31.59 -5.24 42.85
C LEU A 17 -31.52 -4.76 41.39
N ILE A 18 -31.18 -3.48 41.16
CA ILE A 18 -30.99 -2.93 39.82
C ILE A 18 -29.82 -3.64 39.10
N SER A 19 -28.70 -3.85 39.81
CA SER A 19 -27.55 -4.57 39.28
C SER A 19 -27.89 -6.01 38.91
N ALA A 20 -28.65 -6.71 39.76
CA ALA A 20 -29.09 -8.07 39.53
C ALA A 20 -30.02 -8.17 38.30
N VAL A 21 -30.94 -7.22 38.13
CA VAL A 21 -31.80 -7.14 36.93
C VAL A 21 -30.96 -6.91 35.68
N TYR A 22 -30.01 -5.97 35.72
CA TYR A 22 -29.12 -5.71 34.60
C TYR A 22 -28.29 -6.94 34.21
N VAL A 23 -27.70 -7.63 35.21
CA VAL A 23 -26.95 -8.86 34.98
C VAL A 23 -27.87 -9.96 34.44
N ALA A 24 -29.11 -10.08 34.94
CA ALA A 24 -30.07 -11.07 34.45
C ALA A 24 -30.49 -10.80 33.00
N GLU A 25 -30.68 -9.55 32.60
CA GLU A 25 -30.95 -9.19 31.20
C GLU A 25 -29.76 -9.54 30.30
N VAL A 26 -28.53 -9.16 30.68
CA VAL A 26 -27.32 -9.51 29.93
C VAL A 26 -27.14 -11.03 29.85
N LEU A 27 -27.41 -11.75 30.95
CA LEU A 27 -27.33 -13.21 31.00
C LEU A 27 -28.40 -13.86 30.11
N LEU A 28 -29.63 -13.34 30.08
CA LEU A 28 -30.68 -13.84 29.20
C LEU A 28 -30.37 -13.53 27.74
N LEU A 29 -29.83 -12.35 27.45
CA LEU A 29 -29.47 -11.94 26.09
C LEU A 29 -28.30 -12.76 25.54
N THR A 30 -27.32 -13.06 26.39
CA THR A 30 -26.20 -13.96 26.03
C THR A 30 -26.64 -15.42 25.94
N ARG A 31 -27.51 -15.89 26.83
CA ARG A 31 -28.05 -17.27 26.79
C ARG A 31 -28.97 -17.50 25.58
N ASN A 32 -29.74 -16.49 25.18
CA ASN A 32 -30.58 -16.54 23.99
C ASN A 32 -29.79 -16.22 22.69
N GLY A 33 -28.71 -15.44 22.81
CA GLY A 33 -27.79 -15.09 21.72
C GLY A 33 -26.88 -16.22 21.26
N GLY A 34 -26.78 -17.32 22.01
CA GLY A 34 -25.98 -18.50 21.63
C GLY A 34 -26.38 -19.19 20.32
N ARG A 35 -27.61 -18.94 19.81
CA ARG A 35 -28.05 -19.41 18.47
C ARG A 35 -27.84 -18.37 17.36
N PHE A 36 -27.64 -17.09 17.68
CA PHE A 36 -27.45 -16.02 16.70
C PHE A 36 -25.97 -15.58 16.55
N GLY A 37 -25.12 -15.79 17.56
CA GLY A 37 -23.70 -15.42 17.53
C GLY A 37 -22.79 -16.34 16.72
N LYS A 38 -23.07 -17.66 16.69
CA LYS A 38 -22.21 -18.64 15.97
C LYS A 38 -22.17 -18.37 14.46
N ASN A 39 -23.30 -18.01 13.84
CA ASN A 39 -23.33 -17.70 12.41
C ASN A 39 -22.59 -16.40 12.04
N GLY A 40 -22.52 -15.42 12.96
CA GLY A 40 -21.81 -14.15 12.74
C GLY A 40 -20.29 -14.30 12.86
N ASP A 41 -19.83 -15.03 13.89
CA ASP A 41 -18.40 -15.31 14.09
C ASP A 41 -17.83 -16.23 13.01
N ASP A 42 -18.60 -17.20 12.52
CA ASP A 42 -18.20 -18.06 11.41
C ASP A 42 -18.08 -17.27 10.09
N LYS A 43 -18.99 -16.32 9.83
CA LYS A 43 -18.94 -15.48 8.62
C LYS A 43 -17.76 -14.51 8.67
N ARG A 44 -17.53 -13.87 9.81
CA ARG A 44 -16.39 -12.97 10.01
C ARG A 44 -15.06 -13.71 9.93
N SER A 45 -14.98 -14.92 10.48
CA SER A 45 -13.77 -15.76 10.39
C SER A 45 -13.49 -16.19 8.95
N ARG A 46 -14.53 -16.48 8.15
CA ARG A 46 -14.37 -16.78 6.72
C ARG A 46 -13.92 -15.58 5.91
N GLU A 47 -14.47 -14.40 6.19
CA GLU A 47 -14.05 -13.14 5.55
C GLU A 47 -12.58 -12.80 5.85
N LEU A 48 -12.14 -13.02 7.09
CA LEU A 48 -10.74 -12.84 7.49
C LEU A 48 -9.81 -13.85 6.78
N GLN A 49 -10.21 -15.11 6.66
CA GLN A 49 -9.43 -16.13 5.93
C GLN A 49 -9.33 -15.82 4.43
N SER A 50 -10.40 -15.32 3.80
CA SER A 50 -10.33 -14.90 2.40
C SER A 50 -9.41 -13.69 2.20
N LEU A 51 -9.40 -12.74 3.15
CA LEU A 51 -8.51 -11.58 3.09
C LEU A 51 -7.03 -11.96 3.25
N GLU A 52 -6.74 -12.97 4.06
CA GLU A 52 -5.38 -13.47 4.29
C GLU A 52 -4.82 -14.20 3.04
N LEU A 53 -5.68 -14.93 2.32
CA LEU A 53 -5.35 -15.50 1.02
C LEU A 53 -5.10 -14.43 -0.04
N ASP A 54 -5.92 -13.37 -0.07
CA ASP A 54 -5.73 -12.28 -1.01
C ASP A 54 -4.42 -11.51 -0.74
N MET A 55 -4.06 -11.33 0.54
CA MET A 55 -2.79 -10.73 0.95
C MET A 55 -1.59 -11.52 0.45
N THR A 56 -1.58 -12.84 0.61
CA THR A 56 -0.46 -13.68 0.16
C THR A 56 -0.29 -13.64 -1.35
N HIS A 57 -1.38 -13.72 -2.10
CA HIS A 57 -1.37 -13.62 -3.56
C HIS A 57 -0.91 -12.24 -4.06
N LEU A 58 -1.28 -11.14 -3.37
CA LEU A 58 -0.80 -9.80 -3.73
C LEU A 58 0.70 -9.62 -3.45
N HIS A 59 1.20 -10.16 -2.34
CA HIS A 59 2.63 -10.09 -2.01
C HIS A 59 3.47 -10.82 -3.06
N GLU A 60 3.04 -11.99 -3.52
CA GLU A 60 3.73 -12.75 -4.57
C GLU A 60 3.78 -11.96 -5.90
N ARG A 61 2.67 -11.30 -6.28
CA ARG A 61 2.64 -10.47 -7.50
C ARG A 61 3.53 -9.24 -7.37
N ILE A 62 3.59 -8.61 -6.20
CA ILE A 62 4.47 -7.47 -5.95
C ILE A 62 5.93 -7.92 -6.06
N GLU A 63 6.29 -9.05 -5.45
CA GLU A 63 7.66 -9.58 -5.51
C GLU A 63 8.07 -9.87 -6.96
N TYR A 64 7.22 -10.57 -7.71
CA TYR A 64 7.43 -10.83 -9.13
C TYR A 64 7.63 -9.53 -9.94
N LEU A 65 6.74 -8.55 -9.76
CA LEU A 65 6.81 -7.27 -10.46
C LEU A 65 8.05 -6.45 -10.07
N THR A 66 8.45 -6.47 -8.81
CA THR A 66 9.67 -5.78 -8.37
C THR A 66 10.93 -6.39 -8.98
N VAL A 67 11.00 -7.72 -9.08
CA VAL A 67 12.12 -8.42 -9.73
C VAL A 67 12.14 -8.14 -11.24
N GLU A 68 10.98 -8.13 -11.90
CA GLU A 68 10.85 -7.78 -13.32
C GLU A 68 11.28 -6.32 -13.58
N VAL A 69 10.80 -5.38 -12.76
CA VAL A 69 11.18 -3.97 -12.83
C VAL A 69 12.68 -3.80 -12.58
N GLU A 70 13.27 -4.52 -11.62
CA GLU A 70 14.69 -4.43 -11.34
C GLU A 70 15.54 -5.00 -12.48
N LYS A 71 15.13 -6.10 -13.11
CA LYS A 71 15.77 -6.63 -14.32
C LYS A 71 15.70 -5.65 -15.49
N LEU A 72 14.53 -5.06 -15.73
CA LEU A 72 14.35 -4.06 -16.79
C LEU A 72 15.14 -2.79 -16.47
N LYS A 73 15.12 -2.32 -15.23
CA LYS A 73 15.89 -1.16 -14.78
C LYS A 73 17.39 -1.41 -14.88
N ASN A 74 17.90 -2.59 -14.55
CA ASN A 74 19.32 -2.90 -14.71
C ASN A 74 19.72 -3.02 -16.18
N GLY A 75 18.82 -3.55 -17.03
CA GLY A 75 18.98 -3.56 -18.49
C GLY A 75 18.85 -2.17 -19.15
N GLN A 76 18.13 -1.23 -18.54
CA GLN A 76 18.01 0.16 -18.99
C GLN A 76 19.01 1.10 -18.33
N ALA A 77 19.50 0.83 -17.13
CA ALA A 77 20.49 1.67 -16.46
C ALA A 77 21.85 1.63 -17.18
N SER A 78 22.13 0.54 -17.90
CA SER A 78 23.23 0.47 -18.86
C SER A 78 23.00 1.34 -20.10
N SER A 79 21.75 1.65 -20.50
CA SER A 79 21.42 2.52 -21.63
C SER A 79 21.14 3.98 -21.26
N VAL A 80 20.75 4.30 -20.02
CA VAL A 80 20.45 5.67 -19.58
C VAL A 80 21.70 6.48 -19.21
N ARG A 81 22.77 5.85 -18.70
CA ARG A 81 24.07 6.53 -18.52
C ARG A 81 24.68 7.06 -19.82
N PRO A 82 24.66 6.33 -20.96
CA PRO A 82 25.23 6.85 -22.21
C PRO A 82 24.56 8.12 -22.75
N TYR A 83 23.29 8.38 -22.47
CA TYR A 83 22.60 9.57 -23.00
C TYR A 83 23.14 10.90 -22.46
N GLY A 84 23.34 10.99 -21.14
CA GLY A 84 23.84 12.23 -20.52
C GLY A 84 25.26 12.58 -20.96
N GLU A 85 26.06 11.56 -21.27
CA GLU A 85 27.39 11.71 -21.85
C GLU A 85 27.33 12.02 -23.36
N ALA A 86 26.45 11.33 -24.10
CA ALA A 86 26.24 11.56 -25.53
C ALA A 86 25.79 12.98 -25.85
N VAL A 87 24.93 13.58 -25.02
CA VAL A 87 24.51 15.00 -25.19
C VAL A 87 25.71 15.94 -25.03
N LYS A 88 26.59 15.71 -24.03
CA LYS A 88 27.80 16.52 -23.86
C LYS A 88 28.77 16.37 -25.01
N LEU A 89 28.95 15.15 -25.51
CA LEU A 89 29.84 14.89 -26.65
C LEU A 89 29.28 15.50 -27.94
N ALA A 90 27.96 15.44 -28.15
CA ALA A 90 27.27 16.13 -29.24
C ALA A 90 27.39 17.66 -29.14
N ASP A 91 27.41 18.22 -27.92
CA ASP A 91 27.65 19.65 -27.67
C ASP A 91 29.08 20.08 -28.05
N ASN A 92 30.05 19.20 -27.84
CA ASN A 92 31.43 19.38 -28.29
C ASN A 92 31.62 19.18 -29.82
N GLY A 93 30.54 18.96 -30.58
CA GLY A 93 30.57 18.81 -32.03
C GLY A 93 31.06 17.46 -32.53
N MET A 94 30.99 16.41 -31.70
CA MET A 94 31.37 15.04 -32.10
C MET A 94 30.45 14.51 -33.22
N ASP A 95 31.06 13.80 -34.18
CA ASP A 95 30.34 13.22 -35.33
C ASP A 95 29.51 11.98 -34.95
N VAL A 96 28.47 11.70 -35.73
CA VAL A 96 27.48 10.62 -35.49
C VAL A 96 28.14 9.25 -35.29
N GLU A 97 29.10 8.89 -36.15
CA GLU A 97 29.73 7.57 -36.08
C GLU A 97 30.63 7.43 -34.86
N GLN A 98 31.31 8.52 -34.49
CA GLN A 98 32.15 8.56 -33.30
C GLN A 98 31.31 8.53 -32.03
N LEU A 99 30.18 9.23 -32.00
CA LEU A 99 29.27 9.27 -30.87
C LEU A 99 28.63 7.90 -30.63
N ALA A 100 28.19 7.22 -31.70
CA ALA A 100 27.64 5.86 -31.63
C ALA A 100 28.68 4.87 -31.10
N ALA A 101 29.92 4.94 -31.59
CA ALA A 101 31.01 4.07 -31.15
C ALA A 101 31.44 4.35 -29.69
N HIS A 102 31.48 5.62 -29.27
CA HIS A 102 31.96 6.02 -27.95
C HIS A 102 30.93 5.72 -26.85
N CYS A 103 29.65 5.98 -27.12
CA CYS A 103 28.57 5.77 -26.16
C CYS A 103 27.94 4.36 -26.26
N GLY A 104 28.34 3.55 -27.25
CA GLY A 104 27.78 2.21 -27.45
C GLY A 104 26.29 2.22 -27.82
N ILE A 105 25.83 3.30 -28.45
CA ILE A 105 24.42 3.51 -28.86
C ILE A 105 24.24 3.24 -30.35
N SER A 106 23.00 3.06 -30.80
CA SER A 106 22.73 2.82 -32.22
C SER A 106 22.97 4.09 -33.07
N ARG A 107 23.29 3.93 -34.36
CA ARG A 107 23.50 5.07 -35.27
C ARG A 107 22.29 6.02 -35.33
N GLY A 108 21.08 5.47 -35.43
CA GLY A 108 19.86 6.28 -35.46
C GLY A 108 19.61 7.06 -34.16
N GLU A 109 20.05 6.51 -33.03
CA GLU A 109 19.98 7.16 -31.72
C GLU A 109 21.00 8.31 -31.61
N ALA A 110 22.22 8.13 -32.13
CA ALA A 110 23.21 9.19 -32.21
C ALA A 110 22.77 10.34 -33.14
N GLU A 111 22.17 10.02 -34.30
CA GLU A 111 21.60 11.02 -35.22
C GLU A 111 20.48 11.83 -34.54
N LEU A 112 19.60 11.16 -33.79
CA LEU A 112 18.53 11.82 -33.05
C LEU A 112 19.06 12.78 -31.98
N ILE A 113 20.05 12.37 -31.18
CA ILE A 113 20.65 13.21 -30.13
C ILE A 113 21.25 14.48 -30.73
N ILE A 114 22.02 14.35 -31.82
CA ILE A 114 22.63 15.51 -32.50
C ILE A 114 21.55 16.44 -33.09
N ALA A 115 20.50 15.87 -33.68
CA ALA A 115 19.39 16.65 -34.22
C ALA A 115 18.67 17.44 -33.13
N VAL A 116 18.33 16.80 -32.01
CA VAL A 116 17.70 17.44 -30.85
C VAL A 116 18.61 18.53 -30.27
N ASN A 117 19.91 18.26 -30.15
CA ASN A 117 20.87 19.23 -29.61
C ASN A 117 20.97 20.50 -30.49
N ARG A 118 20.99 20.33 -31.82
CA ARG A 118 20.99 21.47 -32.76
C ARG A 118 19.71 22.30 -32.63
N LEU A 119 18.55 21.66 -32.44
CA LEU A 119 17.28 22.34 -32.24
C LEU A 119 17.21 23.09 -30.90
N SER A 120 17.81 22.57 -29.82
CA SER A 120 17.90 23.28 -28.55
C SER A 120 18.80 24.51 -28.63
N HIS A 121 19.92 24.43 -29.36
CA HIS A 121 20.81 25.57 -29.60
C HIS A 121 20.17 26.66 -30.47
N GLN A 122 19.26 26.29 -31.37
CA GLN A 122 18.54 27.25 -32.21
C GLN A 122 17.45 28.03 -31.46
N LYS A 123 16.98 27.52 -30.30
CA LYS A 123 15.86 28.10 -29.54
C LYS A 123 16.31 29.05 -28.41
N SER A 124 17.61 29.12 -28.12
CA SER A 124 18.20 30.07 -27.16
C SER A 124 18.65 31.37 -27.82
#